data_AF-H1KC96-F1
#
_entry.id   AF-H1KC96-F1
#
_cell.length_a   1.000
_cell.length_b   1.000
_cell.length_c   1.000
_cell.angle_alpha   90.00
_cell.angle_beta   90.00
_cell.angle_gamma   90.00
#
_symmetry.space_group_name_H-M   'P 1'
#
loop_
_entity.id
_entity.type
_entity.pdbx_description
1 polymer ?
#
loop_
_entity_poly.entity_id
_entity_poly.type
_entity_poly.pdbx_seq_one_letter_code
_entity_poly.pdbx_strand_id
1 'polypeptide(L)' 'MARNRLAVTEAEIRRMRELRKQGLSSPAIGRIVGRSWHCAHVHTRDVIQRKEPNPSSVDRAMRMERLFASCNRVLAEART' A
#
# COMPACT_ATOMS: atom_id res chain seq x y z
N MET A 1 6.77 32.71 -7.98
CA MET A 1 6.69 31.61 -7.00
C MET A 1 7.70 30.53 -7.35
N ALA A 2 8.87 30.50 -6.70
CA ALA A 2 9.94 29.55 -7.02
C ALA A 2 10.40 28.80 -5.75
N ARG A 3 9.76 27.68 -5.43
CA ARG A 3 10.20 26.73 -4.37
C ARG A 3 10.81 25.45 -4.96
N ASN A 4 11.26 25.48 -6.22
CA ASN A 4 11.59 24.25 -6.98
C ASN A 4 13.10 23.94 -7.08
N ARG A 5 13.97 24.61 -6.30
CA ARG A 5 15.44 24.39 -6.32
C ARG A 5 16.11 24.18 -4.97
N LEU A 6 15.36 24.25 -3.86
CA LEU A 6 15.92 23.98 -2.54
C LEU A 6 15.88 22.47 -2.27
N ALA A 7 17.00 21.94 -1.80
CA ALA A 7 17.10 20.57 -1.31
C ALA A 7 15.95 20.27 -0.34
N VAL A 8 15.46 19.04 -0.36
CA VAL A 8 14.42 18.61 0.58
C VAL A 8 15.04 18.55 1.96
N THR A 9 14.47 19.27 2.90
CA THR A 9 14.94 19.32 4.28
C THR A 9 14.55 18.04 5.04
N GLU A 10 15.32 17.69 6.06
CA GLU A 10 15.02 16.53 6.91
C GLU A 10 13.63 16.65 7.59
N ALA A 11 13.23 17.88 7.94
CA ALA A 11 11.90 18.15 8.49
C ALA A 11 10.78 17.86 7.47
N GLU A 12 10.97 18.21 6.21
CA GLU A 12 10.04 17.86 5.13
C GLU A 12 9.98 16.35 4.93
N ILE A 13 11.12 15.65 4.92
CA ILE A 13 11.18 14.18 4.78
C ILE A 13 10.41 13.51 5.93
N ARG A 14 10.66 13.94 7.18
CA ARG A 14 9.96 13.43 8.35
C ARG A 14 8.44 13.65 8.22
N ARG A 15 8.02 14.83 7.78
CA ARG A 15 6.60 15.16 7.58
C ARG A 15 5.97 14.31 6.47
N MET A 16 6.64 14.11 5.35
CA MET A 16 6.16 13.24 4.26
C MET A 16 5.97 11.80 4.75
N ARG A 17 6.93 11.27 5.51
CA ARG A 17 6.88 9.92 6.08
C ARG A 17 5.72 9.74 7.05
N GLU A 18 5.47 10.73 7.91
CA GLU A 18 4.36 10.68 8.87
C GLU A 18 3.00 10.66 8.15
N LEU A 19 2.81 11.53 7.16
CA LEU A 19 1.60 11.53 6.34
C LEU A 19 1.43 10.20 5.58
N ARG A 20 2.53 9.57 5.15
CA ARG A 20 2.47 8.25 4.50
C ARG A 20 1.98 7.15 5.44
N LYS A 21 2.44 7.16 6.70
CA LYS A 21 1.99 6.22 7.75
C LYS A 21 0.50 6.38 8.06
N GLN A 22 -0.02 7.61 7.98
CA GLN A 22 -1.45 7.91 8.09
C GLN A 22 -2.28 7.45 6.88
N GLY A 23 -1.65 6.84 5.87
CA GLY A 23 -2.33 6.29 4.70
C GLY A 23 -2.44 7.25 3.51
N LEU A 24 -1.94 8.48 3.60
CA LEU A 24 -2.06 9.43 2.50
C LEU A 24 -1.27 8.99 1.27
N SER A 25 -1.81 9.33 0.09
CA SER A 25 -1.18 9.06 -1.20
C SER A 25 -0.04 10.06 -1.47
N SER A 26 1.01 9.63 -2.18
CA SER A 26 2.12 10.52 -2.55
C SER A 26 1.68 11.83 -3.24
N PRO A 27 0.63 11.86 -4.11
CA PRO A 27 0.14 13.11 -4.68
C PRO A 27 -0.51 14.04 -3.63
N ALA A 28 -1.21 13.49 -2.65
CA ALA A 28 -1.78 14.27 -1.55
C ALA A 28 -0.67 14.83 -0.65
N ILE A 29 0.32 14.00 -0.31
CA ILE A 29 1.49 14.40 0.49
C ILE A 29 2.26 15.54 -0.20
N GLY A 30 2.54 15.42 -1.50
CA GLY A 30 3.21 16.46 -2.28
C GLY A 30 2.46 17.80 -2.20
N ARG A 31 1.13 17.78 -2.37
CA ARG A 31 0.30 18.99 -2.23
C ARG A 31 0.37 19.61 -0.84
N ILE A 32 0.34 18.79 0.22
CA ILE A 32 0.41 19.27 1.62
C ILE A 32 1.77 19.89 1.94
N VAL A 33 2.86 19.26 1.48
CA VAL A 33 4.23 19.72 1.77
C VAL A 33 4.69 20.80 0.78
N GLY A 34 3.96 21.01 -0.33
CA GLY A 34 4.33 21.96 -1.37
C GLY A 34 5.45 21.46 -2.30
N ARG A 35 5.53 20.14 -2.51
CA ARG A 35 6.51 19.46 -3.36
C ARG A 35 5.84 18.61 -4.43
N SER A 36 6.59 18.20 -5.45
CA SER A 36 6.07 17.33 -6.50
C SER A 36 5.64 15.98 -5.93
N TRP A 37 4.68 15.33 -6.60
CA TRP A 37 4.31 13.94 -6.30
C TRP A 37 5.54 13.01 -6.29
N HIS A 38 6.46 13.18 -7.24
CA HIS A 38 7.63 12.33 -7.38
C HIS A 38 8.57 12.47 -6.17
N CYS A 39 8.79 13.70 -5.70
CA CYS A 39 9.54 13.98 -4.48
C CYS A 39 8.94 13.25 -3.27
N ALA A 40 7.62 13.38 -3.08
CA ALA A 40 6.93 12.69 -1.99
C ALA A 40 7.04 11.17 -2.12
N HIS A 41 6.95 10.62 -3.34
CA HIS A 41 7.09 9.19 -3.60
C HIS A 41 8.48 8.67 -3.22
N VAL A 42 9.56 9.31 -3.68
CA VAL A 42 10.94 8.87 -3.42
C VAL A 42 11.25 8.83 -1.92
N HIS A 43 10.77 9.81 -1.14
CA HIS A 43 11.04 9.90 0.30
C HIS A 43 10.10 9.04 1.19
N THR A 44 9.08 8.41 0.60
CA THR A 44 8.09 7.62 1.35
C THR A 44 7.88 6.20 0.81
N ARG A 45 8.62 5.80 -0.23
CA ARG A 45 8.48 4.48 -0.89
C ARG A 45 8.78 3.30 0.04
N ASP A 46 9.64 3.49 1.03
CA ASP A 46 10.03 2.48 2.02
C ASP A 46 8.98 2.32 3.14
N VAL A 47 8.04 3.26 3.25
CA VAL A 47 6.97 3.19 4.26
C VAL A 47 5.89 2.25 3.76
N ILE A 48 5.88 1.03 4.30
CA ILE A 48 4.83 0.04 4.06
C ILE A 48 3.50 0.57 4.62
N GLN A 49 2.56 0.86 3.73
CA GLN A 49 1.18 1.10 4.13
C GLN A 49 0.54 -0.25 4.42
N ARG A 50 0.12 -0.47 5.67
CA ARG A 50 -0.82 -1.55 5.97
C ARG A 50 -2.15 -1.17 5.32
N LYS A 51 -2.34 -1.63 4.09
CA LYS A 51 -3.62 -1.51 3.40
C LYS A 51 -4.51 -2.58 4.00
N GLU A 52 -5.66 -2.18 4.55
CA GLU A 52 -6.67 -3.17 4.90
C GLU A 52 -7.01 -3.99 3.66
N PRO A 53 -7.10 -5.33 3.79
CA PRO A 53 -7.39 -6.17 2.65
C PRO A 53 -8.74 -5.76 2.05
N ASN A 54 -8.77 -5.58 0.73
CA ASN A 54 -10.02 -5.28 0.03
C ASN A 54 -11.01 -6.44 0.28
N PRO A 55 -12.27 -6.18 0.67
CA PRO A 55 -13.27 -7.23 0.87
C PRO A 55 -13.37 -8.19 -0.32
N SER A 56 -13.24 -7.69 -1.56
CA SER A 56 -13.23 -8.55 -2.75
C SER A 56 -12.05 -9.54 -2.79
N SER A 57 -10.88 -9.14 -2.29
CA SER A 57 -9.73 -10.03 -2.17
C SER A 57 -9.94 -11.10 -1.10
N VAL A 58 -10.58 -10.73 0.01
CA VAL A 58 -10.94 -11.66 1.09
C VAL A 58 -11.98 -12.68 0.60
N ASP A 59 -13.03 -12.23 -0.10
CA ASP A 59 -14.03 -13.10 -0.70
C ASP A 59 -13.43 -14.06 -1.71
N ARG A 60 -12.50 -13.58 -2.54
CA ARG A 60 -11.77 -14.42 -3.50
C ARG A 60 -10.91 -15.47 -2.80
N ALA A 61 -10.21 -15.10 -1.72
CA ALA A 61 -9.41 -16.03 -0.94
C ALA A 61 -10.28 -17.12 -0.30
N MET A 62 -11.40 -16.75 0.33
CA MET A 62 -12.36 -17.70 0.89
C MET A 62 -12.94 -18.65 -0.16
N ARG A 63 -13.26 -18.14 -1.36
CA ARG A 63 -13.74 -18.98 -2.46
C ARG A 63 -12.70 -20.02 -2.88
N MET A 64 -11.44 -19.61 -2.93
CA MET A 64 -10.34 -20.48 -3.32
C MET A 64 -10.06 -21.56 -2.28
N GLU A 65 -10.12 -21.24 -0.99
CA GLU A 65 -10.02 -22.24 0.09
C GLU A 65 -11.13 -23.28 0.02
N ARG A 66 -12.38 -22.87 -0.26
CA ARG A 66 -13.50 -23.81 -0.43
C ARG A 66 -13.27 -24.77 -1.61
N LEU A 67 -12.71 -24.28 -2.71
CA LEU A 67 -12.37 -25.12 -3.86
C LEU A 67 -11.27 -26.12 -3.50
N PHE A 68 -10.22 -25.70 -2.80
CA PHE A 68 -9.17 -26.61 -2.35
C PHE A 68 -9.71 -27.69 -1.40
N ALA A 69 -10.57 -27.31 -0.45
CA ALA A 69 -11.22 -28.27 0.44
C ALA A 69 -12.07 -29.29 -0.34
N SER A 70 -12.80 -28.84 -1.35
CA SER A 70 -13.58 -29.71 -2.23
C SER A 70 -12.69 -30.68 -3.03
N CYS A 71 -11.60 -30.18 -3.63
CA CYS A 71 -10.66 -31.02 -4.38
C CYS A 71 -10.01 -32.07 -3.48
N ASN A 72 -9.59 -31.69 -2.27
CA ASN A 72 -8.97 -32.59 -1.32
C ASN A 72 -9.92 -33.71 -0.88
N ARG A 73 -11.23 -33.42 -0.74
CA ARG A 73 -12.25 -34.44 -0.44
C ARG A 73 -12.37 -35.46 -1.58
N VAL A 74 -12.51 -35.00 -2.82
CA VAL A 74 -12.61 -35.90 -4.00
C VAL A 74 -11.36 -36.76 -4.15
N LEU A 75 -10.17 -36.18 -3.93
CA LEU A 75 -8.92 -36.93 -3.96
C LEU A 75 -8.82 -37.97 -2.85
N ALA A 76 -9.40 -37.73 -1.68
CA ALA A 76 -9.46 -38.69 -0.60
C ALA A 76 -10.41 -39.85 -0.91
N GLU A 77 -11.58 -39.55 -1.48
CA GLU A 77 -12.57 -40.55 -1.93
C GLU A 77 -12.05 -41.42 -3.08
N ALA A 78 -11.23 -40.86 -3.99
CA ALA A 78 -10.62 -41.62 -5.08
C ALA A 78 -9.45 -42.53 -4.64
N ARG A 79 -8.99 -42.41 -3.39
CA ARG A 79 -7.89 -43.21 -2.81
C ARG A 79 -8.37 -44.38 -1.95
N THR A 80 -9.66 -44.48 -1.68
CA THR A 80 -10.32 -45.60 -0.97
C THR A 80 -10.91 -46.58 -1.97
#